data_AF-G7CCV9-F1
#
_entry.id   AF-G7CCV9-F1
#
_cell.length_a   1.000
_cell.length_b   1.000
_cell.length_c   1.000
_cell.angle_alpha   90.00
_cell.angle_beta   90.00
_cell.angle_gamma   90.00
#
_symmetry.space_group_name_H-M   'P 1'
#
loop_
_entity.id
_entity.type
_entity.pdbx_description
1 polymer ?
#
loop_
_entity_poly.entity_id
_entity_poly.type
_entity_poly.pdbx_seq_one_letter_code
_entity_poly.pdbx_strand_id
1 'polypeptide(L)' 'ISQHLDVLERAGLVKTRRDGRYKFHHIDTTPLEPIIERWLRKGTEHDANPSDQRAR' A
#
# COMPACT_ATOMS: atom_id res chain seq x y z
N ILE A 1 6.65 -18.75 -9.14
CA ILE A 1 6.33 -17.30 -9.18
C ILE A 1 4.82 -17.02 -8.99
N SER A 2 3.94 -18.02 -9.00
CA SER A 2 2.49 -17.81 -8.84
C SER A 2 1.94 -17.87 -7.40
N GLN A 3 2.75 -18.21 -6.40
CA GLN A 3 2.25 -18.57 -5.06
C GLN A 3 1.42 -17.47 -4.39
N HIS A 4 1.63 -16.20 -4.76
CA HIS A 4 0.95 -15.06 -4.14
C HIS A 4 0.01 -14.28 -5.07
N LEU A 5 -0.09 -14.65 -6.35
CA LEU A 5 -0.84 -13.86 -7.32
C LEU A 5 -2.35 -13.90 -7.05
N ASP A 6 -2.90 -15.04 -6.63
CA ASP A 6 -4.33 -15.17 -6.31
C ASP A 6 -4.74 -14.29 -5.13
N VAL A 7 -3.87 -14.19 -4.12
CA VAL A 7 -4.11 -13.36 -2.93
C VAL A 7 -4.06 -11.88 -3.31
N LEU A 8 -3.07 -11.49 -4.10
CA LEU A 8 -2.91 -10.11 -4.55
C LEU A 8 -4.03 -9.68 -5.52
N GLU A 9 -4.49 -10.59 -6.39
CA GLU A 9 -5.62 -10.33 -7.29
C GLU A 9 -6.93 -10.13 -6.51
N ARG A 10 -7.20 -10.98 -5.51
CA ARG A 10 -8.36 -10.81 -4.61
C ARG A 10 -8.30 -9.53 -3.78
N ALA A 11 -7.10 -9.10 -3.40
CA ALA A 11 -6.89 -7.83 -2.70
C ALA A 11 -6.97 -6.60 -3.63
N GLY A 12 -7.16 -6.80 -4.94
CA GLY A 12 -7.17 -5.73 -5.94
C GLY A 12 -5.79 -5.15 -6.25
N LEU A 13 -4.72 -5.76 -5.73
CA LEU A 13 -3.34 -5.29 -5.89
C LEU A 13 -2.69 -5.75 -7.20
N VAL A 14 -3.28 -6.74 -7.86
CA VAL A 14 -2.85 -7.22 -9.17
C VAL A 14 -4.07 -7.37 -10.08
N LYS A 15 -4.02 -6.72 -11.24
CA LYS A 15 -4.98 -6.88 -12.34
C LYS A 15 -4.43 -7.85 -13.36
N THR A 16 -5.23 -8.83 -13.77
CA THR A 16 -4.82 -9.78 -14.79
C THR A 16 -5.62 -9.64 -16.08
N ARG A 17 -4.94 -9.72 -17.22
CA ARG A 17 -5.56 -9.73 -18.56
C ARG A 17 -4.99 -10.88 -19.37
N ARG A 18 -5.85 -11.62 -20.07
CA ARG A 18 -5.44 -12.65 -21.03
C ARG A 18 -5.45 -12.06 -22.43
N ASP A 19 -4.38 -12.32 -23.18
CA ASP A 19 -4.28 -11.98 -24.60
C ASP A 19 -3.68 -13.18 -25.35
N GLY A 20 -4.54 -13.88 -26.08
CA GLY A 20 -4.21 -15.17 -26.71
C GLY A 20 -3.63 -16.17 -25.70
N ARG A 21 -2.35 -16.52 -25.90
CA ARG A 21 -1.61 -17.50 -25.06
C ARG A 21 -0.91 -16.87 -23.86
N TYR A 22 -0.98 -15.55 -23.69
CA TYR A 22 -0.28 -14.82 -22.65
C TYR A 22 -1.22 -14.32 -21.54
N LYS A 23 -0.73 -14.32 -20.30
CA LYS A 23 -1.41 -13.71 -19.15
C LYS A 23 -0.53 -12.56 -18.63
N PHE A 24 -1.03 -11.35 -18.76
CA PHE A 24 -0.40 -10.14 -18.26
C PHE A 24 -0.86 -9.86 -16.84
N HIS A 25 0.07 -9.44 -16.00
CA HIS A 25 -0.17 -9.09 -14.61
C HIS A 25 0.31 -7.65 -14.42
N HIS A 26 -0.60 -6.77 -14.00
CA HIS A 26 -0.32 -5.37 -13.73
C HIS A 26 -0.53 -5.12 -12.24
N ILE A 27 0.44 -4.48 -11.59
CA ILE A 27 0.31 -4.11 -10.18
C ILE A 27 -0.54 -2.84 -10.09
N ASP A 28 -1.44 -2.81 -9.13
CA ASP A 28 -2.28 -1.65 -8.79
C ASP A 28 -2.08 -1.34 -7.29
N THR A 29 -1.48 -0.19 -6.99
CA THR A 29 -1.21 0.23 -5.61
C THR A 29 -2.30 1.12 -5.03
N THR A 30 -3.29 1.52 -5.83
CA THR A 30 -4.36 2.42 -5.38
C THR A 30 -5.10 1.89 -4.14
N PRO A 31 -5.38 0.59 -3.99
CA PRO A 31 -6.00 0.07 -2.76
C PRO A 31 -5.16 0.28 -1.48
N LEU A 32 -3.86 0.55 -1.60
CA LEU A 32 -2.97 0.79 -0.45
C LEU A 32 -2.95 2.25 -0.01
N GLU A 33 -3.34 3.20 -0.86
CA GLU A 33 -3.24 4.64 -0.59
C GLU A 33 -3.93 5.05 0.72
N PRO A 34 -5.17 4.62 1.04
CA PRO A 34 -5.83 5.01 2.29
C PRO A 34 -5.17 4.42 3.53
N ILE A 35 -4.55 3.24 3.41
CA ILE A 35 -3.82 2.60 4.50
C ILE A 35 -2.54 3.37 4.75
N ILE A 36 -1.81 3.72 3.70
CA ILE A 36 -0.59 4.52 3.79
C ILE A 36 -0.90 5.87 4.46
N GLU A 37 -1.94 6.56 4.01
CA GLU A 37 -2.35 7.85 4.59
C GLU A 37 -2.66 7.73 6.09
N ARG A 38 -3.42 6.70 6.50
CA ARG A 38 -3.73 6.45 7.91
C ARG A 38 -2.47 6.21 8.75
N TRP A 39 -1.54 5.42 8.24
CA TRP A 39 -0.31 5.08 8.96
C TRP A 39 0.61 6.28 9.08
N LEU A 40 0.76 7.06 8.01
CA LEU A 40 1.55 8.30 8.01
C LEU A 40 0.96 9.33 8.99
N ARG A 41 -0.36 9.53 8.99
CA ARG A 41 -1.03 10.41 9.96
C ARG A 41 -0.79 9.96 11.41
N LYS A 42 -0.86 8.66 11.67
CA LYS A 42 -0.58 8.10 13.00
C LYS A 42 0.90 8.28 13.40
N GLY A 43 1.83 8.16 12.45
CA GLY A 43 3.25 8.42 12.68
C GLY A 43 3.51 9.87 13.05
N THR A 44 2.91 10.81 12.31
CA THR A 44 3.04 12.25 12.59
C THR A 44 2.44 12.67 13.93
N GLU A 45 1.37 12.03 14.40
CA GLU A 45 0.83 12.26 15.75
C GLU A 45 1.71 11.67 16.86
N HIS A 46 2.43 10.58 16.58
CA HIS A 46 3.34 9.95 17.54
C HIS A 46 4.70 10.66 17.62
N ASP A 47 5.14 11.28 16.53
CA ASP A 47 6.38 12.06 16.46
C ASP A 47 6.21 13.52 16.93
N ALA A 48 4.96 14.01 17.02
CA ALA A 48 4.62 15.29 17.65
C ALA A 48 4.71 15.19 19.18
N ASN A 49 5.90 14.86 19.69
CA ASN A 49 6.20 14.96 21.12
C ASN A 49 6.33 16.44 21.52
N PRO A 50 5.52 16.96 22.46
CA PRO A 50 5.57 18.36 22.92
C PRO A 50 6.84 18.75 23.67
N SER A 51 7.81 17.84 23.85
CA SER A 51 8.99 18.08 24.67
C SER A 51 10.01 19.07 24.09
N ASP A 52 9.80 19.59 22.87
CA ASP A 52 10.68 20.62 22.29
C ASP A 52 10.45 22.03 22.89
N GLN A 53 9.53 22.16 23.85
CA GLN A 53 9.32 23.40 24.61
C GLN A 53 10.27 23.53 25.82
N ARG A 54 11.57 23.28 25.64
CA ARG A 54 12.62 23.56 26.65
C ARG A 54 13.94 24.02 26.01
N ALA A 55 13.87 25.07 25.20
CA ALA A 55 15.02 25.91 24.92
C ALA A 55 14.55 27.38 24.88
N ARG A 56 14.41 27.96 26.06
CA ARG A 56 14.46 29.42 26.29
C ARG A 56 15.60 29.69 27.26
#